data_AF-A0A285BAQ5-F1
#
_entry.id   AF-A0A285BAQ5-F1
#
_cell.length_a   1.000
_cell.length_b   1.000
_cell.length_c   1.000
_cell.angle_alpha   90.00
_cell.angle_beta   90.00
_cell.angle_gamma   90.00
#
_symmetry.space_group_name_H-M   'P 1'
#
loop_
_entity.id
_entity.type
_entity.pdbx_description
1 polymer ?
#
loop_
_entity_poly.entity_id
_entity_poly.type
_entity_poly.pdbx_seq_one_letter_code
_entity_poly.pdbx_strand_id
1 'polypeptide(L)'
;MWLLDQWAERHILDAQRKGELDNLPGSGEPLSLDDDSHVPAELRAGYRLLKNAGCLPPELEHRKEAVMLTDLLKGVQESDPRYAELSRRLALLELKLRQAGLNTDFLRGDYADKLLHKINEE
;
A
#
# COMPACT_ATOMS: atom_id res chain seq x y z
N MET A 1 7.93 -31.38 -18.80
CA MET A 1 7.97 -30.45 -17.65
C MET A 1 8.91 -29.31 -18.02
N TRP A 2 8.46 -28.07 -17.92
CA TRP A 2 9.22 -26.89 -18.34
C TRP A 2 10.43 -26.64 -17.44
N LEU A 3 11.41 -25.87 -17.91
CA LEU A 3 12.62 -25.55 -17.14
C LEU A 3 12.30 -24.84 -15.81
N LEU A 4 11.28 -23.98 -15.82
CA LEU A 4 10.79 -23.27 -14.63
C LEU A 4 10.25 -24.22 -13.57
N ASP A 5 9.47 -25.23 -14.00
CA ASP A 5 8.90 -26.24 -13.09
C ASP A 5 10.01 -27.01 -12.37
N GLN A 6 11.06 -27.42 -13.10
CA GLN A 6 12.19 -28.15 -12.52
C GLN A 6 12.97 -27.31 -11.52
N TRP A 7 13.10 -26.02 -11.79
CA TRP A 7 13.80 -25.10 -10.91
C TRP A 7 13.01 -24.84 -9.62
N ALA A 8 11.71 -24.61 -9.73
CA ALA A 8 10.80 -24.49 -8.60
C ALA A 8 10.80 -25.75 -7.73
N GLU A 9 10.66 -26.93 -8.33
CA GLU A 9 10.67 -28.22 -7.64
C GLU A 9 11.96 -28.42 -6.84
N ARG A 10 13.11 -28.08 -7.43
CA ARG A 10 14.40 -28.20 -6.75
C ARG A 10 14.50 -27.31 -5.52
N HIS A 11 14.00 -26.07 -5.60
CA HIS A 11 13.96 -25.15 -4.46
C HIS A 11 13.04 -25.66 -3.35
N ILE A 12 11.88 -26.20 -3.69
CA ILE A 12 10.94 -26.77 -2.72
C ILE A 12 11.58 -27.94 -1.98
N LEU A 13 12.20 -28.87 -2.72
CA LEU A 13 12.88 -30.05 -2.14
C LEU A 13 14.06 -29.65 -1.25
N ASP A 14 14.84 -28.65 -1.63
CA ASP A 14 15.96 -28.18 -0.82
C ASP A 14 15.48 -27.50 0.48
N ALA A 15 14.39 -26.72 0.45
CA ALA A 15 13.77 -26.13 1.64
C ALA A 15 13.20 -27.21 2.58
N GLN A 16 12.54 -28.24 2.03
CA GLN A 16 12.05 -29.39 2.79
C GLN A 16 13.20 -30.14 3.49
N ARG A 17 14.30 -30.42 2.78
CA ARG A 17 15.45 -31.12 3.37
C ARG A 17 16.12 -30.36 4.51
N LYS A 18 16.07 -29.03 4.46
CA LYS A 18 16.58 -28.16 5.53
C LYS A 18 15.63 -28.02 6.71
N GLY A 19 14.41 -28.55 6.61
CA GLY A 19 13.36 -28.37 7.62
C GLY A 19 12.83 -26.93 7.67
N GLU A 20 13.03 -26.12 6.62
CA GLU A 20 12.55 -24.72 6.58
C GLU A 20 11.01 -24.64 6.60
N LEU A 21 10.33 -25.75 6.30
CA LEU A 21 8.87 -25.86 6.34
C LEU A 21 8.34 -26.48 7.66
N ASP A 22 9.23 -26.91 8.55
CA ASP A 22 8.86 -27.51 9.83
C ASP A 22 8.64 -26.43 10.90
N ASN A 23 7.65 -26.63 11.79
CA ASN A 23 7.34 -25.74 12.91
C ASN A 23 7.13 -24.25 12.53
N LEU A 24 6.56 -24.01 11.35
CA LEU A 24 6.19 -22.65 10.95
C LEU A 24 5.22 -22.02 11.96
N PRO A 25 5.29 -20.69 12.17
CA PRO A 25 4.34 -19.98 13.01
C PRO A 25 2.88 -20.28 12.59
N GLY A 26 2.05 -20.71 13.54
CA GLY A 26 0.65 -21.11 13.28
C GLY A 26 0.48 -22.55 12.76
N SER A 27 1.53 -23.39 12.76
CA SER A 27 1.41 -24.80 12.40
C SER A 27 0.46 -25.54 13.34
N GLY A 28 -0.58 -26.15 12.76
CA GLY A 28 -1.63 -26.87 13.51
C GLY A 28 -2.74 -25.98 14.08
N GLU A 29 -2.64 -24.66 13.94
CA GLU A 29 -3.68 -23.71 14.34
C GLU A 29 -4.66 -23.45 13.19
N PRO A 30 -5.91 -23.02 13.49
CA PRO A 30 -6.85 -22.58 12.47
C PRO A 30 -6.27 -21.44 11.62
N LEU A 31 -6.42 -21.54 10.29
CA LEU A 31 -5.99 -20.49 9.38
C LEU A 31 -6.79 -19.20 9.64
N SER A 32 -6.09 -18.10 9.91
CA SER A 32 -6.67 -16.76 9.85
C SER A 32 -6.89 -16.38 8.38
N LEU A 33 -8.14 -16.23 7.98
CA LEU A 33 -8.49 -15.83 6.63
C LEU A 33 -8.53 -14.30 6.55
N ASP A 34 -7.81 -13.74 5.58
CA ASP A 34 -7.93 -12.34 5.24
C ASP A 34 -9.33 -12.04 4.68
N ASP A 35 -9.88 -10.86 4.97
CA ASP A 35 -11.12 -10.39 4.35
C ASP A 35 -10.87 -9.93 2.90
N ASP A 36 -10.94 -10.88 1.98
CA ASP A 36 -10.81 -10.67 0.54
C ASP A 36 -12.19 -10.45 -0.15
N SER A 37 -13.24 -10.09 0.60
CA SER A 37 -14.60 -9.96 0.06
C SER A 37 -14.72 -8.95 -1.09
N HIS A 38 -13.85 -7.93 -1.08
CA HIS A 38 -13.80 -6.87 -2.09
C HIS A 38 -12.95 -7.24 -3.32
N VAL A 39 -12.28 -8.40 -3.31
CA VAL A 39 -11.39 -8.84 -4.39
C VAL A 39 -12.05 -9.97 -5.17
N PRO A 40 -12.15 -9.87 -6.52
CA PRO A 40 -12.62 -10.96 -7.36
C PRO A 40 -11.83 -12.25 -7.12
N ALA A 41 -12.51 -13.40 -7.09
CA ALA A 41 -11.91 -14.68 -6.70
C ALA A 41 -10.63 -15.02 -7.48
N GLU A 42 -10.61 -14.71 -8.78
CA GLU A 42 -9.49 -14.95 -9.69
C GLU A 42 -8.23 -14.14 -9.33
N LEU A 43 -8.39 -12.98 -8.69
CA LEU A 43 -7.31 -12.06 -8.36
C LEU A 43 -6.76 -12.24 -6.94
N ARG A 44 -7.50 -12.91 -6.04
CA ARG A 44 -7.14 -13.03 -4.61
C ARG A 44 -5.74 -13.62 -4.40
N ALA A 45 -5.40 -14.68 -5.13
CA ALA A 45 -4.09 -15.31 -5.00
C ALA A 45 -2.95 -14.35 -5.36
N GLY A 46 -3.12 -13.56 -6.43
CA GLY A 46 -2.14 -12.55 -6.85
C GLY A 46 -1.99 -11.44 -5.81
N TYR A 47 -3.10 -10.87 -5.32
CA TYR A 47 -3.07 -9.82 -4.30
C TYR A 47 -2.45 -10.30 -2.98
N ARG A 48 -2.74 -11.53 -2.54
CA ARG A 48 -2.14 -12.11 -1.32
C ARG A 48 -0.63 -12.31 -1.47
N LEU A 49 -0.17 -12.76 -2.64
CA LEU A 49 1.26 -12.89 -2.91
C LEU A 49 1.98 -11.53 -2.86
N LEU A 50 1.41 -10.50 -3.49
CA LEU A 50 1.95 -9.15 -3.45
C LEU A 50 1.95 -8.55 -2.04
N LYS A 51 0.85 -8.72 -1.29
CA LYS A 51 0.74 -8.29 0.11
C LYS A 51 1.83 -8.94 0.99
N ASN A 52 2.03 -10.26 0.84
CA ASN A 52 3.05 -11.00 1.59
C ASN A 52 4.48 -10.59 1.22
N ALA A 53 4.72 -10.20 -0.03
CA ALA A 53 6.00 -9.68 -0.50
C ALA A 53 6.26 -8.22 -0.08
N GLY A 54 5.30 -7.56 0.58
CA GLY A 54 5.38 -6.13 0.92
C GLY A 54 5.23 -5.21 -0.29
N CYS A 55 4.75 -5.72 -1.43
CA CYS A 55 4.50 -4.91 -2.62
C CYS A 55 3.25 -4.06 -2.40
N LEU A 56 3.44 -2.75 -2.34
CA LEU A 56 2.35 -1.79 -2.24
C LEU A 56 1.74 -1.57 -3.64
N PRO A 57 0.42 -1.69 -3.83
CA PRO A 57 -0.25 -1.29 -5.06
C PRO A 57 0.17 0.13 -5.46
N PRO A 58 0.37 0.42 -6.76
CA PRO A 58 0.85 1.73 -7.21
C PRO A 58 -0.06 2.85 -6.71
N GLU A 59 -1.37 2.62 -6.60
CA GLU A 59 -2.35 3.55 -6.04
C GLU A 59 -2.00 4.00 -4.61
N LEU A 60 -1.62 3.04 -3.77
CA LEU A 60 -1.26 3.29 -2.37
C LEU A 60 0.13 3.94 -2.26
N GLU A 61 1.03 3.65 -3.21
CA GLU A 61 2.34 4.32 -3.29
C GLU A 61 2.20 5.80 -3.63
N HIS A 62 1.42 6.14 -4.66
CA HIS A 62 1.10 7.53 -5.00
C HIS A 62 0.41 8.25 -3.83
N ARG A 63 -0.49 7.56 -3.09
CA ARG A 63 -1.13 8.13 -1.90
C ARG A 63 -0.13 8.46 -0.81
N LYS A 64 0.82 7.55 -0.53
CA LYS A 64 1.89 7.76 0.46
C LYS A 64 2.79 8.93 0.06
N GLU A 65 3.18 9.01 -1.20
CA GLU A 65 3.98 10.12 -1.74
C GLU A 65 3.23 11.46 -1.60
N ALA A 66 1.94 11.49 -1.92
CA ALA A 66 1.14 12.71 -1.83
C ALA A 66 1.05 13.24 -0.39
N VAL A 67 0.84 12.36 0.61
CA VAL A 67 0.86 12.76 2.04
C VAL A 67 2.23 13.32 2.44
N MET A 68 3.31 12.66 2.05
CA MET A 68 4.67 13.10 2.36
C MET A 68 4.95 14.50 1.76
N LEU A 69 4.51 14.75 0.52
CA LEU A 69 4.63 16.05 -0.12
C LEU A 69 3.81 17.13 0.59
N THR A 70 2.58 16.81 1.03
CA THR A 70 1.76 17.73 1.82
C THR A 70 2.45 18.13 3.13
N ASP A 71 3.04 17.16 3.84
CA ASP A 71 3.74 17.43 5.10
C ASP A 71 5.04 18.21 4.90
N LEU A 72 5.76 17.95 3.81
CA LEU A 72 6.91 18.77 3.42
C LEU A 72 6.49 20.22 3.11
N LEU A 73 5.39 20.41 2.38
CA LEU A 73 4.88 21.74 2.05
C LEU A 73 4.46 22.54 3.29
N LYS A 74 3.97 21.89 4.36
CA LYS A 74 3.68 22.57 5.64
C LYS A 74 4.93 23.13 6.32
N GLY A 75 6.09 22.51 6.08
CA GLY A 75 7.37 22.91 6.69
C GLY A 75 8.19 23.90 5.87
N VAL A 76 7.82 24.17 4.61
CA VAL A 76 8.57 25.04 3.69
C VAL A 76 7.85 26.37 3.52
N GLN A 77 8.59 27.48 3.56
CA GLN A 77 8.01 28.80 3.29
C GLN A 77 7.67 28.97 1.81
N GLU A 78 6.55 29.62 1.51
CA GLU A 78 6.05 29.86 0.14
C GLU A 78 7.01 30.66 -0.75
N SER A 79 7.92 31.42 -0.14
CA SER A 79 8.94 32.23 -0.82
C SER A 79 10.12 31.39 -1.36
N ASP A 80 10.24 30.13 -0.96
CA ASP A 80 11.28 29.23 -1.43
C ASP A 80 10.91 28.66 -2.82
N PRO A 81 11.81 28.73 -3.82
CA PRO A 81 11.56 28.12 -5.13
C PRO A 81 11.20 26.63 -5.06
N ARG A 82 11.65 25.91 -4.02
CA ARG A 82 11.30 24.50 -3.76
C ARG A 82 9.82 24.30 -3.47
N TYR A 83 9.13 25.29 -2.90
CA TYR A 83 7.70 25.23 -2.66
C TYR A 83 6.91 25.09 -3.97
N ALA A 84 7.29 25.86 -5.00
CA ALA A 84 6.65 25.84 -6.31
C ALA A 84 6.89 24.52 -7.08
N GLU A 85 8.00 23.84 -6.82
CA GLU A 85 8.30 22.53 -7.40
C GLU A 85 7.50 21.41 -6.70
N LEU A 86 7.52 21.40 -5.37
CA LEU A 86 6.78 20.43 -4.55
C LEU A 86 5.27 20.52 -4.79
N SER A 87 4.72 21.73 -4.92
CA SER A 87 3.29 21.93 -5.20
C SER A 87 2.88 21.43 -6.58
N ARG A 88 3.71 21.63 -7.62
CA ARG A 88 3.47 21.06 -8.95
C ARG A 88 3.48 19.54 -8.94
N ARG A 89 4.44 18.94 -8.20
CA ARG A 89 4.54 17.48 -8.07
C ARG A 89 3.30 16.91 -7.37
N LEU A 90 2.84 17.57 -6.31
CA LEU A 90 1.63 17.20 -5.60
C LEU A 90 0.39 17.30 -6.50
N ALA A 91 0.25 18.37 -7.29
CA ALA A 91 -0.87 18.53 -8.22
C ALA A 91 -0.91 17.43 -9.29
N LEU A 92 0.25 17.01 -9.81
CA LEU A 92 0.35 15.92 -10.77
C LEU A 92 -0.02 14.56 -10.15
N LEU A 93 0.38 14.32 -8.89
CA LEU A 93 -0.02 13.14 -8.12
C LEU A 93 -1.52 13.12 -7.85
N GLU A 94 -2.10 14.24 -7.44
CA GLU A 94 -3.55 14.38 -7.23
C GLU A 94 -4.33 14.06 -8.51
N LEU A 95 -3.85 14.54 -9.67
CA LEU A 95 -4.47 14.24 -10.96
C LEU A 95 -4.42 12.75 -11.30
N LYS A 96 -3.26 12.10 -11.10
CA LYS A 96 -3.10 10.65 -11.31
C LYS A 96 -4.04 9.83 -10.43
N LEU A 97 -4.14 10.19 -9.14
CA LEU A 97 -5.04 9.52 -8.19
C LEU A 97 -6.51 9.65 -8.62
N ARG A 98 -6.94 10.83 -9.08
CA ARG A 98 -8.29 11.03 -9.61
C ARG A 98 -8.58 10.22 -10.86
N GLN A 99 -7.62 10.13 -11.79
CA GLN A 99 -7.76 9.29 -12.99
C GLN A 99 -7.88 7.81 -12.65
N ALA A 100 -7.20 7.35 -11.58
CA ALA A 100 -7.33 6.00 -11.03
C ALA A 100 -8.65 5.78 -10.25
N GLY A 101 -9.52 6.78 -10.15
CA GLY A 101 -10.80 6.70 -9.44
C GLY A 101 -10.67 6.77 -7.91
N LEU A 102 -9.53 7.21 -7.39
CA LEU A 102 -9.27 7.31 -5.95
C LEU A 102 -9.72 8.67 -5.40
N ASN A 103 -10.25 8.66 -4.18
CA ASN A 103 -10.62 9.87 -3.47
C ASN A 103 -9.34 10.62 -3.01
N THR A 104 -9.27 11.93 -3.31
CA THR A 104 -8.13 12.82 -2.96
C THR A 104 -8.40 13.75 -1.79
N ASP A 105 -9.56 13.64 -1.14
CA ASP A 105 -10.00 14.54 -0.06
C ASP A 105 -9.09 14.47 1.16
N PHE A 106 -8.36 13.34 1.32
CA PHE A 106 -7.35 13.16 2.36
C PHE A 106 -6.22 14.22 2.31
N LEU A 107 -5.99 14.86 1.17
CA LEU A 107 -4.96 15.90 1.02
C LEU A 107 -5.39 17.25 1.57
N ARG A 108 -6.70 17.51 1.66
CA ARG A 108 -7.24 18.85 1.98
C ARG A 108 -7.41 19.10 3.47
N GLY A 109 -7.32 18.07 4.31
CA GLY A 109 -7.45 18.22 5.75
C GLY A 109 -8.86 18.60 6.24
N ASP A 110 -9.81 18.89 5.33
CA ASP A 110 -11.20 19.31 5.63
C ASP A 110 -11.93 18.37 6.61
N TYR A 111 -11.54 17.10 6.67
CA TYR A 111 -12.10 16.14 7.61
C TYR A 111 -11.64 16.38 9.05
N ALA A 112 -10.37 16.75 9.25
CA ALA A 112 -9.80 16.99 10.57
C ALA A 112 -10.42 18.23 11.23
N ASP A 113 -10.59 19.32 10.48
CA ASP A 113 -11.19 20.57 10.99
C ASP A 113 -12.66 20.37 11.37
N LYS A 114 -13.42 19.63 10.54
CA LYS A 114 -14.82 19.27 10.86
C LYS A 114 -14.92 18.36 12.10
N LEU A 115 -13.97 17.46 12.30
CA LEU A 115 -13.89 16.61 13.49
C LEU A 115 -13.54 17.40 14.75
N LEU A 116 -12.55 18.29 14.67
CA LEU A 116 -12.15 19.16 15.78
C LEU A 116 -13.30 20.07 16.20
N HIS A 117 -14.06 20.62 15.25
CA HIS A 117 -15.25 21.42 15.55
C HIS A 117 -16.31 20.59 16.31
N LYS A 118 -16.51 19.34 15.89
CA LYS A 118 -17.50 18.45 16.51
C LYS A 118 -17.08 17.94 17.89
N ILE A 119 -15.77 17.78 18.12
CA ILE A 119 -15.21 17.37 19.43
C ILE A 119 -15.17 18.55 20.41
N ASN A 120 -14.94 19.78 19.94
CA ASN A 120 -14.92 20.98 20.79
C ASN A 120 -16.32 21.54 21.11
N GLU A 121 -17.37 21.04 20.46
CA GLU A 121 -18.77 21.38 20.75
C GLU A 121 -19.42 20.48 21.82
N GLU A 122 -18.68 19.52 22.40
CA GLU A 122 -19.05 18.77 23.62
C GLU A 122 -18.30 19.31 24.86
#